data_AF-H0BTZ3-F1
#
_entry.id   AF-H0BTZ3-F1
#
_cell.length_a   1.000
_cell.length_b   1.000
_cell.length_c   1.000
_cell.angle_alpha   90.00
_cell.angle_beta   90.00
_cell.angle_gamma   90.00
#
_symmetry.space_group_name_H-M   'P 1'
#
loop_
_entity.id
_entity.type
_entity.pdbx_description
1 polymer ?
#
loop_
_entity_poly.entity_id
_entity_poly.type
_entity_poly.pdbx_seq_one_letter_code
_entity_poly.pdbx_strand_id
1 'polypeptide(L)'
;MTVHTEQSTVHTDGTMPASLIRLRMRESALRQQAAQYQARAEHLERVARHQAQQLGRRIDAHEKIVLGALVKKAGMAMPAPHTDIAHDQHENDVESMSSRRGIAAQSAAYDRALILGSLMWLTSALNHPANDAVMVPDRQRLREDGERALRRSG
;
A
#
# COMPACT_ATOMS: atom_id res chain seq x y z
N MET A 1 68.85 16.47 -59.29
CA MET A 1 68.96 16.32 -57.82
C MET A 1 68.06 15.18 -57.39
N THR A 2 68.50 14.45 -56.39
CA THR A 2 68.21 13.06 -56.06
C THR A 2 66.81 12.79 -55.49
N VAL A 3 66.33 11.59 -55.86
CA VAL A 3 65.26 10.76 -55.31
C VAL A 3 65.10 10.88 -53.79
N HIS A 4 63.86 10.86 -53.27
CA HIS A 4 63.44 9.96 -52.18
C HIS A 4 61.92 9.74 -52.24
N THR A 5 61.56 8.62 -52.87
CA THR A 5 60.32 7.89 -52.66
C THR A 5 60.33 7.37 -51.22
N GLU A 6 59.39 7.77 -50.38
CA GLU A 6 59.09 7.01 -49.16
C GLU A 6 57.75 6.33 -49.35
N GLN A 7 57.87 5.07 -49.77
CA GLN A 7 56.88 4.04 -49.56
C GLN A 7 56.51 4.05 -48.06
N SER A 8 55.33 4.57 -47.72
CA SER A 8 54.76 4.31 -46.40
C SER A 8 54.28 2.87 -46.41
N THR A 9 55.17 2.00 -45.94
CA THR A 9 55.01 0.56 -45.85
C THR A 9 53.80 0.21 -45.01
N VAL A 10 52.96 -0.66 -45.56
CA VAL A 10 52.00 -1.48 -44.83
C VAL A 10 52.75 -2.19 -43.70
N HIS A 11 52.56 -1.74 -42.47
CA HIS A 11 52.84 -2.55 -41.29
C HIS A 11 51.58 -3.35 -40.96
N THR A 12 51.54 -4.58 -41.47
CA THR A 12 50.80 -5.65 -40.80
C THR A 12 51.54 -5.98 -39.51
N ASP A 13 51.02 -5.52 -38.38
CA ASP A 13 51.37 -6.10 -37.09
C ASP A 13 50.06 -6.36 -36.34
N GLY A 14 49.89 -7.58 -35.84
CA GLY A 14 48.64 -8.12 -35.27
C GLY A 14 48.21 -7.46 -33.95
N THR A 15 48.61 -6.22 -33.72
CA THR A 15 48.50 -5.49 -32.47
C THR A 15 47.52 -4.34 -32.65
N MET A 16 46.34 -4.47 -32.02
CA MET A 16 45.28 -3.45 -32.07
C MET A 16 45.83 -2.06 -31.72
N PRO A 17 45.49 -1.00 -32.48
CA PRO A 17 45.97 0.36 -32.19
C PRO A 17 45.58 0.77 -30.76
N ALA A 18 46.50 1.44 -30.04
CA ALA A 18 46.35 1.78 -28.63
C ALA A 18 45.06 2.59 -28.31
N SER A 19 44.53 3.33 -29.29
CA SER A 19 43.24 4.04 -29.18
C SER A 19 42.05 3.08 -29.06
N LEU A 20 42.02 1.98 -29.82
CA LEU A 20 40.97 0.97 -29.74
C LEU A 20 41.00 0.20 -28.41
N ILE A 21 42.20 -0.05 -27.85
CA ILE A 21 42.35 -0.67 -26.54
C ILE A 21 41.74 0.24 -25.45
N ARG A 22 42.06 1.54 -25.47
CA ARG A 22 41.47 2.53 -24.53
C ARG A 22 39.95 2.64 -24.69
N LEU A 23 39.44 2.59 -25.92
CA LEU A 23 38.01 2.64 -26.18
C LEU A 23 37.30 1.41 -25.59
N ARG A 24 37.83 0.20 -25.81
CA ARG A 24 37.28 -1.03 -25.22
C ARG A 24 37.32 -1.03 -23.69
N MET A 25 38.41 -0.53 -23.09
CA MET A 25 38.51 -0.38 -21.63
C MET A 25 37.48 0.61 -21.09
N ARG A 26 37.23 1.71 -21.81
CA ARG A 26 36.20 2.68 -21.44
C ARG A 26 34.80 2.11 -21.61
N GLU A 27 34.57 1.34 -22.66
CA GLU A 27 33.30 0.64 -22.92
C GLU A 27 32.99 -0.39 -21.84
N SER A 28 33.98 -1.20 -21.43
CA SER A 28 33.80 -2.17 -20.34
C SER A 28 33.57 -1.48 -19.00
N ALA A 29 34.30 -0.38 -18.71
CA ALA A 29 34.08 0.42 -17.50
C ALA A 29 32.66 1.04 -17.48
N LEU A 30 32.20 1.58 -18.60
CA LEU A 30 30.84 2.13 -18.71
C LEU A 30 29.76 1.04 -18.56
N ARG A 31 29.98 -0.16 -19.11
CA ARG A 31 29.07 -1.31 -18.91
C ARG A 31 29.02 -1.73 -17.45
N GLN A 32 30.16 -1.79 -16.76
CA GLN A 32 30.20 -2.09 -15.33
C GLN A 32 29.47 -1.03 -14.52
N GLN A 33 29.68 0.25 -14.83
CA GLN A 33 28.99 1.35 -14.16
C GLN A 33 27.46 1.30 -14.39
N ALA A 34 27.02 1.00 -15.62
CA ALA A 34 25.61 0.82 -15.94
C ALA A 34 25.00 -0.36 -15.14
N ALA A 35 25.70 -1.49 -15.05
CA ALA A 35 25.27 -2.64 -14.26
C ALA A 35 25.15 -2.31 -12.76
N GLN A 36 26.08 -1.52 -12.22
CA GLN A 36 26.02 -1.05 -10.83
C GLN A 36 24.80 -0.15 -10.58
N TYR A 37 24.52 0.79 -11.48
CA TYR A 37 23.33 1.64 -11.35
C TYR A 37 22.03 0.83 -11.45
N GLN A 38 21.97 -0.15 -12.35
CA GLN A 38 20.82 -1.03 -12.47
C GLN A 38 20.60 -1.84 -11.18
N ALA A 39 21.65 -2.47 -10.64
CA ALA A 39 21.56 -3.20 -9.37
C ALA A 39 21.10 -2.30 -8.21
N ARG A 40 21.58 -1.04 -8.18
CA ARG A 40 21.14 -0.06 -7.18
C ARG A 40 19.68 0.33 -7.36
N ALA A 41 19.22 0.55 -8.59
CA ALA A 41 17.82 0.85 -8.87
C ALA A 41 16.89 -0.29 -8.42
N GLU A 42 17.23 -1.54 -8.78
CA GLU A 42 16.48 -2.73 -8.37
C GLU A 42 16.47 -2.92 -6.84
N HIS A 43 17.55 -2.56 -6.15
CA HIS A 43 17.60 -2.57 -4.69
C HIS A 43 16.65 -1.52 -4.09
N LEU A 44 16.69 -0.28 -4.60
CA LEU A 44 15.81 0.79 -4.13
C LEU A 44 14.33 0.47 -4.36
N GLU A 45 13.99 -0.13 -5.51
CA GLU A 45 12.62 -0.59 -5.77
C GLU A 45 12.17 -1.66 -4.76
N ARG A 46 13.02 -2.63 -4.45
CA ARG A 46 12.71 -3.66 -3.44
C ARG A 46 12.46 -3.05 -2.06
N VAL A 47 13.30 -2.10 -1.64
CA VAL A 47 13.14 -1.38 -0.37
C VAL A 47 11.83 -0.57 -0.37
N ALA A 48 11.53 0.15 -1.45
CA ALA A 48 10.31 0.93 -1.56
C ALA A 48 9.05 0.04 -1.47
N ARG A 49 9.03 -1.10 -2.17
CA ARG A 49 7.92 -2.07 -2.10
C ARG A 49 7.75 -2.62 -0.69
N HIS A 50 8.84 -2.97 -0.01
CA HIS A 50 8.80 -3.45 1.37
C HIS A 50 8.24 -2.40 2.32
N GLN A 51 8.70 -1.14 2.21
CA GLN A 51 8.20 -0.04 3.04
C GLN A 51 6.71 0.24 2.79
N ALA A 52 6.26 0.23 1.53
CA ALA A 52 4.85 0.41 1.19
C ALA A 52 3.98 -0.69 1.80
N GLN A 53 4.42 -1.95 1.74
CA GLN A 53 3.70 -3.07 2.37
C GLN A 53 3.65 -2.94 3.90
N GLN A 54 4.76 -2.55 4.52
CA GLN A 54 4.81 -2.35 5.97
C GLN A 54 3.89 -1.22 6.42
N LEU A 55 3.83 -0.11 5.68
CA LEU A 55 2.90 0.98 5.92
C LEU A 55 1.45 0.54 5.75
N GLY A 56 1.13 -0.20 4.68
CA GLY A 56 -0.20 -0.77 4.46
C GLY A 56 -0.68 -1.61 5.66
N ARG A 57 0.16 -2.57 6.10
CA ARG A 57 -0.17 -3.41 7.28
C ARG A 57 -0.39 -2.60 8.56
N ARG A 58 0.38 -1.52 8.77
CA ARG A 58 0.21 -0.62 9.93
C ARG A 58 -1.10 0.15 9.87
N ILE A 59 -1.47 0.64 8.69
CA ILE A 59 -2.75 1.32 8.45
C ILE A 59 -3.90 0.35 8.71
N ASP A 60 -3.86 -0.85 8.14
CA ASP A 60 -4.90 -1.87 8.34
C ASP A 60 -5.05 -2.25 9.82
N ALA A 61 -3.92 -2.40 10.54
CA ALA A 61 -3.94 -2.69 11.97
C ALA A 61 -4.57 -1.55 12.77
N HIS A 62 -4.20 -0.30 12.47
CA HIS A 62 -4.79 0.87 13.11
C HIS A 62 -6.29 0.98 12.82
N GLU A 63 -6.70 0.77 11.57
CA GLU A 63 -8.11 0.79 11.19
C GLU A 63 -8.91 -0.27 11.96
N LYS A 64 -8.42 -1.50 12.05
CA LYS A 64 -9.04 -2.57 12.85
C LYS A 64 -9.16 -2.19 14.33
N ILE A 65 -8.12 -1.57 14.90
CA ILE A 65 -8.14 -1.12 16.30
C ILE A 65 -9.17 0.00 16.49
N VAL A 66 -9.19 1.00 15.61
CA VAL A 66 -10.13 2.14 15.68
C VAL A 66 -11.56 1.67 15.51
N LEU A 67 -11.83 0.84 14.49
CA LEU A 67 -13.14 0.24 14.28
C LEU A 67 -13.56 -0.63 15.46
N GLY A 68 -12.67 -1.46 16.00
CA GLY A 68 -12.95 -2.26 17.19
C GLY A 68 -13.27 -1.40 18.42
N ALA A 69 -12.52 -0.32 18.64
CA ALA A 69 -12.77 0.63 19.73
C ALA A 69 -14.11 1.35 19.56
N LEU A 70 -14.46 1.72 18.32
CA LEU A 70 -15.75 2.34 18.00
C LEU A 70 -16.92 1.39 18.24
N VAL A 71 -16.81 0.14 17.79
CA VAL A 71 -17.80 -0.92 18.05
C VAL A 71 -17.98 -1.14 19.55
N LYS A 72 -16.88 -1.19 20.31
CA LYS A 72 -16.90 -1.30 21.78
C LYS A 72 -17.57 -0.09 22.43
N LYS A 73 -17.20 1.13 22.02
CA LYS A 73 -17.75 2.39 22.57
C LYS A 73 -19.23 2.56 22.24
N ALA A 74 -19.66 2.13 21.07
CA ALA A 74 -21.06 2.16 20.67
C ALA A 74 -21.90 1.03 21.32
N GLY A 75 -21.32 0.22 22.21
CA GLY A 75 -22.01 -0.90 22.87
C GLY A 75 -22.53 -1.92 21.86
N MET A 76 -21.88 -2.05 20.70
CA MET A 76 -22.18 -3.01 19.64
C MET A 76 -21.20 -4.19 19.65
N ALA A 77 -20.47 -4.38 20.76
CA ALA A 77 -19.56 -5.50 20.93
C ALA A 77 -20.36 -6.81 20.83
N MET A 78 -20.21 -7.51 19.70
CA MET A 78 -20.66 -8.89 19.57
C MET A 78 -19.90 -9.74 20.59
N PRO A 79 -20.55 -10.70 21.27
CA PRO A 79 -19.81 -11.76 21.94
C PRO A 79 -18.93 -12.45 20.87
N ALA A 80 -17.63 -12.58 21.16
CA ALA A 80 -16.74 -13.30 20.27
C ALA A 80 -17.30 -14.72 20.06
N PRO A 81 -17.46 -15.20 18.82
CA PRO A 81 -17.79 -16.60 18.62
C PRO A 81 -16.66 -17.41 19.25
N HIS A 82 -17.02 -18.24 20.22
CA HIS A 82 -16.10 -19.18 20.85
C HIS A 82 -15.42 -19.97 19.74
N THR A 83 -14.11 -19.76 19.59
CA THR A 83 -13.25 -20.58 18.73
C THR A 83 -13.05 -21.91 19.44
N ASP A 84 -14.09 -22.74 19.43
CA ASP A 84 -13.91 -24.16 19.68
C ASP A 84 -13.53 -24.83 18.36
N ILE A 85 -12.38 -25.48 18.45
CA ILE A 85 -11.58 -26.05 17.38
C ILE A 85 -12.36 -27.18 16.70
N ALA A 86 -12.57 -27.08 15.40
CA ALA A 86 -12.61 -28.24 14.52
C ALA A 86 -12.07 -27.83 13.15
N HIS A 87 -10.86 -28.30 12.85
CA HIS A 87 -10.35 -28.35 11.49
C HIS A 87 -11.25 -29.27 10.67
N ASP A 88 -11.76 -28.81 9.54
CA ASP A 88 -11.73 -29.64 8.36
C ASP A 88 -11.64 -28.80 7.09
N GLN A 89 -10.79 -29.29 6.20
CA GLN A 89 -10.38 -28.68 4.96
C GLN A 89 -11.47 -28.81 3.89
N HIS A 90 -11.27 -28.04 2.81
CA HIS A 90 -11.60 -28.34 1.41
C HIS A 90 -12.66 -27.46 0.69
N GLU A 91 -12.12 -26.74 -0.31
CA GLU A 91 -12.67 -26.47 -1.66
C GLU A 91 -13.46 -25.18 -1.99
N ASN A 92 -12.75 -24.35 -2.76
CA ASN A 92 -13.14 -23.86 -4.09
C ASN A 92 -14.21 -22.74 -4.19
N ASP A 93 -13.69 -21.52 -4.34
CA ASP A 93 -13.91 -20.64 -5.51
C ASP A 93 -15.32 -20.13 -5.87
N VAL A 94 -16.28 -20.07 -4.93
CA VAL A 94 -17.60 -19.43 -5.16
C VAL A 94 -18.04 -18.47 -4.04
N GLU A 95 -17.11 -17.83 -3.32
CA GLU A 95 -17.49 -16.97 -2.17
C GLU A 95 -17.52 -15.46 -2.43
N SER A 96 -17.14 -14.98 -3.62
CA SER A 96 -17.15 -13.52 -3.87
C SER A 96 -18.57 -12.94 -4.00
N MET A 97 -19.57 -13.73 -4.42
CA MET A 97 -20.96 -13.28 -4.50
C MET A 97 -21.80 -13.57 -3.23
N SER A 98 -21.47 -14.62 -2.46
CA SER A 98 -22.12 -14.89 -1.16
C SER A 98 -21.69 -13.89 -0.09
N SER A 99 -20.45 -13.40 -0.14
CA SER A 99 -19.92 -12.39 0.78
C SER A 99 -20.67 -11.06 0.71
N ARG A 100 -21.09 -10.59 -0.48
CA ARG A 100 -21.90 -9.36 -0.60
C ARG A 100 -23.31 -9.50 0.00
N ARG A 101 -23.94 -10.67 -0.16
CA ARG A 101 -25.24 -10.96 0.46
C ARG A 101 -25.10 -11.16 1.98
N GLY A 102 -23.97 -11.72 2.41
CA GLY A 102 -23.56 -11.85 3.81
C GLY A 102 -23.37 -10.50 4.50
N ILE A 103 -22.62 -9.55 3.90
CA ILE A 103 -22.38 -8.23 4.52
C ILE A 103 -23.68 -7.42 4.63
N ALA A 104 -24.57 -7.46 3.63
CA ALA A 104 -25.85 -6.75 3.68
C ALA A 104 -26.80 -7.35 4.76
N ALA A 105 -26.81 -8.68 4.92
CA ALA A 105 -27.57 -9.37 5.95
C ALA A 105 -26.96 -9.22 7.35
N GLN A 106 -25.62 -9.26 7.46
CA GLN A 106 -24.89 -9.02 8.71
C GLN A 106 -25.04 -7.55 9.14
N SER A 107 -25.04 -6.61 8.21
CA SER A 107 -25.33 -5.18 8.45
C SER A 107 -26.80 -4.86 8.70
N ALA A 108 -27.71 -5.84 8.61
CA ALA A 108 -29.08 -5.69 9.11
C ALA A 108 -29.16 -5.88 10.62
N ALA A 109 -28.24 -6.64 11.22
CA ALA A 109 -28.11 -6.75 12.67
C ALA A 109 -27.50 -5.48 13.31
N TYR A 110 -26.78 -4.70 12.51
CA TYR A 110 -26.19 -3.44 12.94
C TYR A 110 -27.16 -2.27 12.70
N ASP A 111 -27.23 -1.40 13.70
CA ASP A 111 -27.94 -0.13 13.61
C ASP A 111 -27.15 0.85 12.73
N ARG A 112 -27.41 0.79 11.42
CA ARG A 112 -26.71 1.58 10.41
C ARG A 112 -26.80 3.09 10.68
N ALA A 113 -27.94 3.54 11.21
CA ALA A 113 -28.14 4.93 11.58
C ALA A 113 -27.24 5.31 12.76
N LEU A 114 -27.18 4.48 13.80
CA LEU A 114 -26.28 4.73 14.92
C LEU A 114 -24.80 4.73 14.50
N ILE A 115 -24.38 3.80 13.63
CA ILE A 115 -23.00 3.76 13.12
C ILE A 115 -22.68 5.06 12.36
N LEU A 116 -23.53 5.44 11.41
CA LEU A 116 -23.29 6.62 10.59
C LEU A 116 -23.26 7.90 11.43
N GLY A 117 -24.20 8.07 12.36
CA GLY A 117 -24.22 9.23 13.25
C GLY A 117 -23.03 9.28 14.21
N SER A 118 -22.56 8.13 14.70
CA SER A 118 -21.34 8.05 15.51
C SER A 118 -20.09 8.47 14.73
N LEU A 119 -20.00 8.08 13.45
CA LEU A 119 -18.88 8.44 12.58
C LEU A 119 -18.90 9.93 12.20
N MET A 120 -20.10 10.49 11.94
CA MET A 120 -20.29 11.92 11.70
C MET A 120 -19.93 12.75 12.94
N TRP A 121 -20.33 12.32 14.12
CA TRP A 121 -19.90 12.99 15.35
C TRP A 121 -18.39 12.90 15.54
N LEU A 122 -17.77 11.73 15.31
CA LEU A 122 -16.33 11.56 15.45
C LEU A 122 -15.54 12.48 14.50
N THR A 123 -15.95 12.57 13.24
CA THR A 123 -15.31 13.49 12.28
C THR A 123 -15.47 14.95 12.70
N SER A 124 -16.64 15.33 13.22
CA SER A 124 -16.83 16.67 13.82
C SER A 124 -15.94 16.90 15.04
N ALA A 125 -15.81 15.90 15.92
CA ALA A 125 -14.98 15.94 17.12
C ALA A 125 -13.49 16.08 16.80
N LEU A 126 -13.02 15.35 15.79
CA LEU A 126 -11.62 15.40 15.34
C LEU A 126 -11.26 16.75 14.69
N ASN A 127 -12.24 17.49 14.19
CA ASN A 127 -12.04 18.83 13.63
C ASN A 127 -12.04 19.95 14.69
N HIS A 128 -12.30 19.65 15.98
CA HIS A 128 -12.23 20.64 17.05
C HIS A 128 -10.79 20.80 17.59
N PRO A 129 -10.40 22.02 18.00
CA PRO A 129 -9.11 22.26 18.63
C PRO A 129 -8.99 21.48 19.94
N ALA A 130 -7.79 21.01 20.26
CA ALA A 130 -7.51 20.05 21.34
C ALA A 130 -7.94 20.47 22.78
N ASN A 131 -8.37 21.72 22.97
CA ASN A 131 -8.79 22.27 24.25
C ASN A 131 -10.31 22.34 24.45
N ASP A 132 -11.12 22.04 23.44
CA ASP A 132 -12.57 22.00 23.61
C ASP A 132 -13.01 20.65 24.18
N ALA A 133 -13.77 20.70 25.28
CA ALA A 133 -14.40 19.53 25.85
C ALA A 133 -15.46 18.99 24.88
N VAL A 134 -15.09 18.04 24.02
CA VAL A 134 -16.03 17.42 23.09
C VAL A 134 -16.92 16.43 23.84
N MET A 135 -18.13 16.87 24.16
CA MET A 135 -19.14 16.03 24.77
C MET A 135 -19.67 15.01 23.76
N VAL A 136 -19.78 13.76 24.18
CA VAL A 136 -20.39 12.68 23.39
C VAL A 136 -21.92 12.84 23.47
N PRO A 137 -22.63 12.99 22.36
CA PRO A 137 -24.08 13.05 22.34
C PRO A 137 -24.70 11.72 22.75
N ASP A 138 -25.93 11.79 23.26
CA ASP A 138 -26.69 10.60 23.61
C ASP A 138 -26.87 9.67 22.41
N ARG A 139 -26.92 8.36 22.69
CA ARG A 139 -27.05 7.30 21.68
C ARG A 139 -28.25 7.53 20.74
N GLN A 140 -29.36 8.03 21.27
CA GLN A 140 -30.56 8.33 20.49
C GLN A 140 -30.34 9.47 19.50
N ARG A 141 -29.61 10.51 19.92
CA ARG A 141 -29.28 11.67 19.08
C ARG A 141 -28.34 11.29 17.95
N LEU A 142 -27.33 10.45 18.23
CA LEU A 142 -26.45 9.90 17.19
C LEU A 142 -27.25 9.08 16.17
N ARG A 143 -28.18 8.25 16.61
CA ARG A 143 -29.06 7.49 15.71
C ARG A 143 -29.89 8.42 14.81
N GLU A 144 -30.52 9.45 15.37
CA GLU A 144 -31.31 10.43 14.60
C GLU A 144 -30.49 11.21 13.58
N ASP A 145 -29.26 11.59 13.93
CA ASP A 145 -28.33 12.26 13.01
C ASP A 145 -27.96 11.34 11.84
N GLY A 146 -27.68 10.07 12.13
CA GLY A 146 -27.39 9.08 11.08
C GLY A 146 -28.60 8.72 10.23
N GLU A 147 -29.81 8.63 10.80
CA GLU A 147 -31.04 8.46 10.00
C GLU A 147 -31.25 9.61 9.03
N ARG A 148 -31.04 10.85 9.48
CA ARG A 148 -31.13 12.04 8.62
C ARG A 148 -30.11 11.99 7.49
N ALA A 149 -28.89 11.52 7.77
CA ALA A 149 -27.86 11.38 6.74
C ALA A 149 -28.15 10.25 5.75
N LEU A 150 -28.67 9.11 6.21
CA LEU A 150 -29.11 8.01 5.34
C LEU A 150 -30.26 8.43 4.41
N ARG A 151 -31.23 9.21 4.91
CA ARG A 151 -32.35 9.73 4.09
C ARG A 151 -31.92 10.76 3.04
N ARG A 152 -30.77 11.42 3.21
CA ARG A 152 -30.23 12.40 2.24
C ARG A 152 -29.36 11.76 1.15
N SER A 153 -28.98 10.49 1.33
CA SER A 153 -28.04 9.77 0.46
C SER A 153 -28.67 8.67 -0.39
N GLY A 154 -29.97 8.41 -0.21
CA GLY A 154 -30.81 7.62 -1.12
C GLY A 154 -31.78 8.51 -1.87
#